data_AF-A0A6C0AP56-F1
#
_entry.id   AF-A0A6C0AP56-F1
#
_cell.length_a   1.000
_cell.length_b   1.000
_cell.length_c   1.000
_cell.angle_alpha   90.00
_cell.angle_beta   90.00
_cell.angle_gamma   90.00
#
_symmetry.space_group_name_H-M   'P 1'
#
loop_
_entity.id
_entity.type
_entity.pdbx_description
1 polymer ?
#
loop_
_entity_poly.entity_id
_entity_poly.type
_entity_poly.pdbx_seq_one_letter_code
_entity_poly.pdbx_strand_id
1 'polypeptide(L)'
;MDDPFAILKHPFENSENPQTYAENVWTKVHREPARHMLGLVGGNEVSLPQGNMVDVESDLRRLNYPLTYCPGREYQPPATKQSTLYRKSTKGSVKIDVTQKHLPAIQMWPYAATFAPVPMKVTQCGRPEKY
;
A
#
# COMPACT_ATOMS: atom_id res chain seq x y z
N MET A 1 -10.31 21.27 5.62
CA MET A 1 -9.40 20.12 5.85
C MET A 1 -8.92 19.73 4.48
N ASP A 2 -7.67 20.05 4.16
CA ASP A 2 -7.11 19.77 2.84
C ASP A 2 -6.95 18.27 2.65
N ASP A 3 -7.33 17.77 1.47
CA ASP A 3 -7.42 16.35 1.19
C ASP A 3 -6.01 15.73 1.29
N PRO A 4 -5.74 14.79 2.22
CA PRO A 4 -4.40 14.24 2.45
C PRO A 4 -3.85 13.40 1.28
N PHE A 5 -4.67 13.20 0.25
CA PHE A 5 -4.37 12.51 -1.00
C PHE A 5 -4.56 13.42 -2.22
N ALA A 6 -4.82 14.72 -2.03
CA ALA A 6 -4.79 15.67 -3.12
C ALA A 6 -3.36 15.75 -3.64
N ILE A 7 -3.10 15.08 -4.75
CA ILE A 7 -2.02 15.46 -5.64
C ILE A 7 -2.30 16.92 -5.98
N LEU A 8 -1.38 17.82 -5.62
CA LEU A 8 -1.45 19.22 -6.03
C LEU A 8 -1.47 19.24 -7.57
N LYS A 9 -2.67 19.27 -8.16
CA LYS A 9 -2.83 19.40 -9.61
C LYS A 9 -2.53 20.85 -9.97
N HIS A 10 -1.26 21.22 -10.05
CA HIS A 10 -0.92 22.47 -10.72
C HIS A 10 -1.34 22.35 -12.19
N PRO A 11 -2.01 23.36 -12.76
CA PRO A 11 -2.57 23.28 -14.11
C PRO A 11 -1.51 23.00 -15.20
N PHE A 12 -0.23 23.29 -14.90
CA PHE A 12 0.89 23.12 -15.83
C PHE A 12 1.69 21.83 -15.61
N GLU A 13 1.46 21.10 -14.51
CA GLU A 13 2.32 20.00 -14.09
C GLU A 13 2.31 18.83 -15.10
N ASN A 14 1.14 18.50 -15.63
CA ASN A 14 0.98 17.50 -16.69
C ASN A 14 1.59 17.94 -18.04
N SER A 15 1.75 19.24 -18.27
CA SER A 15 2.27 19.78 -19.53
C SER A 15 3.78 19.95 -19.51
N GLU A 16 4.36 20.30 -18.37
CA GLU A 16 5.77 20.66 -18.25
C GLU A 16 6.64 19.52 -17.72
N ASN A 17 6.07 18.60 -16.94
CA ASN A 17 6.81 17.49 -16.35
C ASN A 17 6.55 16.18 -17.12
N PRO A 18 7.50 15.68 -17.94
CA PRO A 18 7.34 14.42 -18.65
C PRO A 18 7.39 13.17 -17.73
N GLN A 19 7.70 13.34 -16.44
CA GLN A 19 7.68 12.27 -15.44
C GLN A 19 6.37 12.23 -14.64
N THR A 20 5.37 13.04 -15.02
CA THR A 20 4.09 13.06 -14.32
C THR A 20 3.33 11.76 -14.57
N TYR A 21 2.87 11.11 -13.49
CA TYR A 21 2.10 9.88 -13.59
C TYR A 21 0.72 10.16 -14.21
N ALA A 22 0.42 9.49 -15.33
CA ALA A 22 -0.91 9.53 -15.92
C ALA A 22 -1.85 8.60 -15.14
N GLU A 23 -2.85 9.17 -14.46
CA GLU A 23 -3.93 8.41 -13.86
C GLU A 23 -4.88 7.88 -14.95
N ASN A 24 -5.40 6.67 -14.77
CA ASN A 24 -6.39 6.13 -15.68
C ASN A 24 -7.75 6.80 -15.44
N VAL A 25 -8.51 7.12 -16.48
CA VAL A 25 -9.86 7.74 -16.34
C VAL A 25 -10.80 6.85 -15.53
N TRP A 26 -10.56 5.53 -15.56
CA TRP A 26 -11.36 4.54 -14.83
C TRP A 26 -10.93 4.32 -13.38
N THR A 27 -9.75 4.83 -12.97
CA THR A 27 -9.33 4.70 -11.57
C THR A 27 -10.07 5.73 -10.72
N LYS A 28 -10.95 5.23 -9.85
CA LYS A 28 -11.74 6.06 -8.92
C LYS A 28 -11.50 5.56 -7.50
N VAL A 29 -11.11 6.47 -6.61
CA VAL A 29 -10.92 6.19 -5.19
C VAL A 29 -12.21 6.55 -4.44
N HIS A 30 -12.53 5.80 -3.39
CA HIS A 30 -13.65 6.12 -2.51
C HIS A 30 -13.42 7.47 -1.80
N ARG A 31 -14.49 8.24 -1.55
CA ARG A 31 -14.38 9.57 -0.90
C ARG A 31 -13.79 9.48 0.51
N GLU A 32 -14.07 8.38 1.20
CA GLU A 32 -13.51 8.06 2.52
C GLU A 32 -12.66 6.79 2.37
N PRO A 33 -11.38 6.92 2.02
CA PRO A 33 -10.51 5.77 1.90
C PRO A 33 -10.26 5.17 3.29
N ALA A 34 -10.43 3.86 3.39
CA ALA A 34 -10.26 3.12 4.62
C ALA A 34 -9.66 1.74 4.32
N ARG A 35 -8.99 1.16 5.31
CA ARG A 35 -8.34 -0.15 5.22
C ARG A 35 -9.18 -1.24 5.88
N HIS A 36 -9.20 -2.44 5.32
CA HIS A 36 -9.87 -3.58 5.94
C HIS A 36 -9.15 -4.03 7.22
N MET A 37 -9.90 -4.25 8.31
CA MET A 37 -9.33 -4.64 9.61
C MET A 37 -8.60 -5.98 9.57
N LEU A 38 -9.11 -6.96 8.82
CA LEU A 38 -8.46 -8.27 8.63
C LEU A 38 -7.39 -8.26 7.53
N GLY A 39 -7.16 -7.10 6.91
CA GLY A 39 -6.11 -6.83 5.94
C GLY A 39 -6.29 -7.58 4.62
N LEU A 40 -6.28 -6.84 3.51
CA LEU A 40 -5.88 -7.40 2.22
C LEU A 40 -4.39 -7.15 2.05
N VAL A 41 -3.63 -8.13 1.58
CA VAL A 41 -2.19 -7.94 1.32
C VAL A 41 -2.04 -7.28 -0.05
N GLY A 42 -1.97 -5.95 -0.08
CA GLY A 42 -1.60 -5.19 -1.28
C GLY A 42 -2.31 -3.85 -1.45
N GLY A 43 -1.77 -3.01 -2.34
CA GLY A 43 -2.33 -1.69 -2.62
C GLY A 43 -2.28 -0.74 -1.42
N ASN A 44 -3.24 0.19 -1.35
CA ASN A 44 -3.33 1.21 -0.28
C ASN A 44 -3.63 0.63 1.12
N GLU A 45 -3.88 -0.67 1.23
CA GLU A 45 -3.99 -1.39 2.50
C GLU A 45 -2.61 -1.51 3.19
N VAL A 46 -1.54 -1.57 2.40
CA VAL A 46 -0.16 -1.44 2.87
C VAL A 46 0.12 0.05 3.03
N SER A 47 0.44 0.49 4.25
CA SER A 47 0.65 1.91 4.54
C SER A 47 1.59 2.58 3.56
N LEU A 48 1.15 3.71 3.03
CA LEU A 48 1.99 4.60 2.26
C LEU A 48 2.93 5.39 3.18
N PRO A 49 4.12 5.80 2.70
CA PRO A 49 4.95 6.75 3.43
C PRO A 49 4.22 8.09 3.53
N GLN A 50 4.38 8.79 4.66
CA GLN A 50 3.85 10.13 4.86
C GLN A 50 4.59 11.18 4.02
N GLY A 51 5.87 10.94 3.72
CA GLY A 51 6.69 11.78 2.84
C GLY A 51 6.49 11.52 1.35
N ASN A 52 7.38 12.07 0.54
CA ASN A 52 7.39 11.86 -0.89
C ASN A 52 7.73 10.40 -1.25
N MET A 53 6.83 9.73 -1.97
CA MET A 53 7.01 8.34 -2.38
C MET A 53 8.22 8.15 -3.30
N VAL A 54 8.48 9.12 -4.19
CA VAL A 54 9.60 9.07 -5.14
C VAL A 54 10.94 8.99 -4.41
N ASP A 55 11.08 9.74 -3.31
CA ASP A 55 12.31 9.75 -2.52
C ASP A 55 12.53 8.41 -1.80
N VAL A 56 11.46 7.82 -1.27
CA VAL A 56 11.49 6.50 -0.64
C VAL A 56 11.85 5.41 -1.65
N GLU A 57 11.21 5.40 -2.82
CA GLU A 57 11.52 4.46 -3.89
C GLU A 57 12.96 4.62 -4.41
N SER A 58 13.42 5.85 -4.55
CA SER A 58 14.80 6.15 -4.97
C SER A 58 15.82 5.66 -3.95
N ASP A 59 15.53 5.76 -2.65
CA ASP A 59 16.38 5.20 -1.59
C ASP A 59 16.39 3.67 -1.62
N LEU A 60 15.22 3.04 -1.79
CA LEU A 60 15.10 1.57 -1.91
C LEU A 60 15.86 1.03 -3.13
N ARG A 61 15.84 1.76 -4.24
CA ARG A 61 16.63 1.46 -5.45
C ARG A 61 18.11 1.83 -5.33
N ARG A 62 18.53 2.33 -4.16
CA ARG A 62 19.90 2.76 -3.85
C ARG A 62 20.44 3.91 -4.72
N LEU A 63 19.55 4.71 -5.34
CA LEU A 63 19.95 5.84 -6.18
C LEU A 63 20.46 7.03 -5.36
N ASN A 64 20.00 7.16 -4.11
CA ASN A 64 20.38 8.24 -3.21
C ASN A 64 21.74 8.02 -2.51
N TYR A 65 22.44 6.93 -2.80
CA TYR A 65 23.75 6.60 -2.22
C TYR A 65 24.88 7.03 -3.14
N PRO A 66 26.01 7.50 -2.59
CA PRO A 66 27.20 7.74 -3.39
C PRO A 66 27.74 6.41 -3.95
N LEU A 67 28.15 6.42 -5.22
CA LEU A 67 28.80 5.29 -5.89
C LEU A 67 30.26 5.16 -5.40
N THR A 68 30.45 4.72 -4.16
CA THR A 68 31.77 4.57 -3.54
C THR A 68 31.85 3.27 -2.74
N TYR A 69 32.98 2.57 -2.80
CA TYR A 69 33.30 1.37 -2.00
C TYR A 69 33.73 1.68 -0.56
N CYS A 70 33.39 2.86 -0.04
CA CYS A 70 33.75 3.22 1.33
C CYS A 70 32.66 2.65 2.26
N PRO A 71 32.97 1.74 3.20
CA PRO A 71 31.96 1.06 4.02
C PRO A 71 31.04 2.02 4.78
N GLY A 72 31.57 3.17 5.23
CA GLY A 72 30.80 4.19 5.94
C GLY A 72 29.85 5.01 5.06
N ARG A 73 29.93 4.88 3.72
CA ARG A 73 29.07 5.55 2.74
C ARG A 73 28.14 4.60 2.00
N GLU A 74 28.33 3.30 2.16
CA GLU A 74 27.43 2.27 1.66
C GLU A 74 26.12 2.23 2.44
N TYR A 75 25.19 1.37 2.01
CA TYR A 75 23.93 1.15 2.71
C TYR A 75 24.20 0.71 4.15
N GLN A 76 23.74 1.53 5.09
CA GLN A 76 23.69 1.18 6.50
C GLN A 76 22.21 1.03 6.90
N PRO A 77 21.84 -0.09 7.53
CA PRO A 77 20.48 -0.29 7.98
C PRO A 77 20.12 0.80 9.00
N PRO A 78 18.99 1.50 8.83
CA PRO A 78 18.56 2.51 9.79
C PRO A 78 18.21 1.87 11.13
N ALA A 79 18.28 2.65 12.21
CA ALA A 79 17.83 2.19 13.51
C ALA A 79 16.33 1.86 13.46
N THR A 80 15.90 0.83 14.19
CA THR A 80 14.54 0.25 14.09
C THR A 80 13.39 1.25 14.30
N LYS A 81 13.64 2.37 15.00
CA LYS A 81 12.63 3.40 15.32
C LYS A 81 12.85 4.72 14.59
N GLN A 82 13.68 4.73 13.55
CA GLN A 82 14.00 5.95 12.82
C GLN A 82 12.88 6.31 11.85
N SER A 83 12.23 7.46 12.07
CA SER A 83 11.18 8.02 11.22
C SER A 83 11.73 8.66 9.95
N THR A 84 12.88 9.35 10.06
CA THR A 84 13.45 10.13 8.97
C THR A 84 14.86 9.67 8.64
N LEU A 85 15.11 9.40 7.36
CA LEU A 85 16.42 9.09 6.80
C LEU A 85 17.09 10.36 6.29
N TYR A 86 18.38 10.48 6.55
CA TYR A 86 19.21 11.58 6.05
C TYR A 86 20.31 10.99 5.17
N ARG A 87 20.23 11.27 3.87
CA ARG A 87 21.25 10.86 2.89
C ARG A 87 22.07 12.09 2.50
N LYS A 88 23.35 12.06 2.84
CA LYS A 88 24.29 13.14 2.50
C LYS A 88 25.14 12.69 1.32
N SER A 89 25.07 13.45 0.23
CA SER A 89 25.94 13.33 -0.92
C SER A 89 26.74 14.63 -1.11
N THR A 90 27.81 14.57 -1.89
CA THR A 90 28.61 15.77 -2.23
C THR A 90 27.80 16.80 -3.02
N LYS A 91 26.81 16.35 -3.80
CA LYS A 91 25.98 17.22 -4.65
C LYS A 91 24.71 17.73 -3.96
N GLY A 92 24.36 17.19 -2.79
CA GLY A 92 23.13 17.55 -2.10
C GLY A 92 22.81 16.62 -0.93
N SER A 93 21.95 17.09 -0.04
CA SER A 93 21.42 16.30 1.07
C SER A 93 19.93 16.07 0.89
N VAL A 94 19.49 14.81 0.94
CA VAL A 94 18.07 14.43 0.85
C VAL A 94 17.60 13.99 2.23
N LYS A 95 16.48 14.56 2.68
CA LYS A 95 15.76 14.14 3.88
C LYS A 95 14.52 13.37 3.45
N ILE A 96 14.40 12.13 3.88
CA ILE A 96 13.34 11.21 3.46
C ILE A 96 12.55 10.82 4.70
N ASP A 97 11.23 11.04 4.69
CA ASP A 97 10.35 10.63 5.77
C ASP A 97 9.73 9.26 5.45
N VAL A 98 9.98 8.28 6.31
CA VAL A 98 9.57 6.88 6.17
C VAL A 98 8.46 6.54 7.16
N THR A 99 7.90 7.53 7.85
CA THR A 99 6.74 7.31 8.72
C THR A 99 5.58 6.73 7.93
N GLN A 100 5.00 5.64 8.45
CA GLN A 100 3.88 4.96 7.82
C GLN A 100 2.59 5.73 8.10
N LYS A 101 1.88 6.10 7.03
CA LYS A 101 0.56 6.72 7.09
C LYS A 101 -0.50 5.66 6.80
N HIS A 102 -1.12 5.16 7.86
CA HIS A 102 -2.20 4.18 7.73
C HIS A 102 -3.54 4.88 7.47
N LEU A 103 -4.35 4.31 6.58
CA LEU A 103 -5.77 4.63 6.48
C LEU A 103 -6.51 4.14 7.75
N PRO A 104 -7.65 4.76 8.11
CA PRO A 104 -8.49 4.28 9.21
C PRO A 104 -8.97 2.85 8.94
N ALA A 105 -8.98 2.00 9.96
CA ALA A 105 -9.43 0.61 9.84
C ALA A 105 -10.96 0.53 9.84
N ILE A 106 -11.53 -0.25 8.92
CA ILE A 106 -12.96 -0.54 8.81
C ILE A 106 -13.22 -2.04 8.83
N GLN A 107 -14.36 -2.41 9.41
CA GLN A 107 -14.84 -3.79 9.41
C GLN A 107 -15.80 -4.01 8.24
N MET A 108 -15.57 -5.06 7.46
CA MET A 108 -16.52 -5.48 6.43
C MET A 108 -17.79 -5.99 7.08
N TRP A 109 -18.93 -5.78 6.41
CA TRP A 109 -20.14 -6.49 6.78
C TRP A 109 -19.98 -7.98 6.42
N PRO A 110 -20.40 -8.88 7.33
CA PRO A 110 -20.39 -10.30 7.02
C PRO A 110 -21.35 -10.58 5.87
N TYR A 111 -20.99 -11.53 5.00
CA TYR A 111 -21.95 -12.07 4.06
C TYR A 111 -23.13 -12.67 4.84
N ALA A 112 -24.33 -12.54 4.30
CA ALA A 112 -25.50 -13.22 4.87
C ALA A 112 -25.20 -14.72 4.93
N ALA A 113 -25.49 -15.34 6.07
CA ALA A 113 -25.32 -16.78 6.23
C ALA A 113 -26.17 -17.50 5.15
N THR A 114 -25.51 -18.22 4.25
CA THR A 114 -26.22 -19.12 3.35
C THR A 114 -26.67 -20.33 4.14
N PHE A 115 -27.99 -20.53 4.22
CA PHE A 115 -28.54 -21.74 4.82
C PHE A 115 -28.09 -22.96 4.02
N ALA A 116 -27.77 -24.04 4.71
CA ALA A 116 -27.53 -25.32 4.07
C ALA A 116 -28.76 -25.71 3.22
N PRO A 117 -28.56 -26.35 2.05
CA PRO A 117 -29.68 -26.86 1.27
C PRO A 117 -30.50 -27.86 2.09
N VAL A 118 -31.79 -27.96 1.78
CA VAL A 118 -32.68 -28.97 2.37
C VAL A 118 -32.01 -30.35 2.26
N PRO A 119 -31.95 -31.15 3.33
CA PRO A 119 -31.29 -32.46 3.30
C PRO A 119 -31.88 -33.33 2.20
N MET A 120 -31.01 -33.96 1.43
CA MET A 120 -31.40 -34.87 0.36
C MET A 120 -32.20 -36.03 0.95
N LYS A 121 -33.48 -36.14 0.57
CA LYS A 121 -34.30 -37.31 0.88
C LYS A 121 -33.93 -38.44 -0.06
N VAL A 122 -33.03 -39.32 0.38
CA VAL A 122 -32.69 -40.54 -0.36
C VAL A 122 -33.82 -41.56 -0.12
N THR A 123 -34.78 -41.63 -1.03
CA THR A 123 -35.76 -42.72 -1.07
C THR A 123 -35.13 -43.94 -1.72
N GLN A 124 -34.17 -44.57 -1.04
CA GLN A 124 -33.70 -45.88 -1.45
C GLN A 124 -34.58 -46.93 -0.76
N CYS A 125 -35.14 -47.87 -1.54
CA CYS A 125 -35.70 -49.08 -0.95
C CYS A 125 -34.56 -49.83 -0.26
N GLY A 126 -34.45 -49.70 1.07
CA GLY A 126 -33.57 -50.55 1.86
C GLY A 126 -34.02 -51.98 1.64
N ARG A 127 -33.19 -52.79 0.99
CA ARG A 127 -33.46 -54.21 0.76
C ARG A 127 -33.43 -54.89 2.13
N PRO A 128 -34.57 -55.34 2.70
CA PRO A 128 -34.64 -55.80 4.08
C PRO A 128 -34.03 -57.20 4.29
N GLU A 129 -33.49 -57.83 3.25
CA GLU A 129 -33.21 -59.27 3.17
C GLU A 129 -31.82 -59.70 3.70
N LYS A 130 -31.13 -58.89 4.51
CA LYS A 130 -29.85 -59.32 5.12
C LYS A 130 -29.75 -58.94 6.60
N TYR A 131 -30.54 -59.63 7.42
CA TYR A 131 -30.15 -60.11 8.75
C TYR A 131 -30.74 -61.51 8.93
#